data_AF-A0A6P7GZM1-F1
#
_entry.id   AF-A0A6P7GZM1-F1
#
_cell.length_a   1.000
_cell.length_b   1.000
_cell.length_c   1.000
_cell.angle_alpha   90.00
_cell.angle_beta   90.00
_cell.angle_gamma   90.00
#
_symmetry.space_group_name_H-M   'P 1'
#
loop_
_entity.id
_entity.type
_entity.pdbx_description
1 polymer ?
#
loop_
_entity_poly.entity_id
_entity_poly.type
_entity_poly.pdbx_seq_one_letter_code
_entity_poly.pdbx_strand_id
1 'polypeptide(L)'
;MSEMVLVAGPLIKKPNAKLVELDEVEEQLRKTLIEYEKSLKEEMMANATKFTVHVSSQFNSGFNGGSRITAWVDRNFHTLEEKRTEYFQDEGIINEKTLYVGLQHRKYYVRHCSSKEETDNRRYYNLAKCQDLVCEGANFILMRYLAITRYEGQFELSTTYINGDLCRNHYVSTFEAF
;
A
#
# COMPACT_ATOMS: atom_id res chain seq x y z
N MET A 1 59.55 73.58 18.53
CA MET A 1 58.22 73.42 17.92
C MET A 1 58.02 71.93 17.66
N SER A 2 57.08 71.30 18.36
CA SER A 2 56.77 69.88 18.22
C SER A 2 55.48 69.76 17.43
N GLU A 3 55.52 69.09 16.27
CA GLU A 3 54.32 68.79 15.48
C GLU A 3 53.54 67.63 16.11
N MET A 4 52.24 67.82 16.28
CA MET A 4 51.28 66.80 16.70
C MET A 4 50.65 66.20 15.43
N VAL A 5 50.91 64.93 15.14
CA VAL A 5 50.27 64.22 14.02
C VAL A 5 49.03 63.50 14.55
N LEU A 6 47.85 63.94 14.12
CA LEU A 6 46.57 63.26 14.33
C LEU A 6 46.40 62.17 13.26
N VAL A 7 46.38 60.90 13.68
CA VAL A 7 46.09 59.76 12.80
C VAL A 7 44.58 59.46 12.89
N ALA A 8 43.86 59.65 11.78
CA ALA A 8 42.45 59.28 11.68
C ALA A 8 42.30 57.75 11.62
N GLY A 9 41.56 57.16 12.56
CA GLY A 9 41.19 55.75 12.54
C GLY A 9 40.12 55.43 11.48
N PRO A 10 40.03 54.18 11.01
CA PRO A 10 39.10 53.80 9.94
C PRO A 10 37.64 53.87 10.39
N LEU A 11 36.78 54.40 9.51
CA LEU A 11 35.33 54.40 9.65
C LEU A 11 34.79 52.97 9.58
N ILE A 12 34.40 52.40 10.72
CA ILE A 12 33.67 51.13 10.78
C ILE A 12 32.24 51.38 10.28
N LYS A 13 31.96 51.00 9.03
CA LYS A 13 30.58 50.98 8.51
C LYS A 13 29.78 49.92 9.27
N LYS A 14 28.78 50.34 10.05
CA LYS A 14 27.81 49.42 10.65
C LYS A 14 27.04 48.71 9.53
N PRO A 15 26.85 47.38 9.60
CA PRO A 15 26.06 46.67 8.61
C PRO A 15 24.62 47.21 8.57
N ASN A 16 24.06 47.27 7.37
CA ASN A 16 22.74 47.85 7.10
C ASN A 16 21.66 46.90 7.62
N ALA A 17 20.83 47.33 8.58
CA ALA A 17 19.88 46.48 9.29
C ALA A 17 18.91 45.71 8.37
N LYS A 18 18.55 46.29 7.21
CA LYS A 18 17.70 45.63 6.20
C LYS A 18 18.35 44.43 5.52
N LEU A 19 19.68 44.43 5.37
CA LEU A 19 20.42 43.30 4.82
C LEU A 19 20.46 42.14 5.83
N VAL A 20 20.57 42.46 7.12
CA VAL A 20 20.57 41.46 8.21
C VAL A 20 19.20 40.79 8.33
N GLU A 21 18.09 41.54 8.24
CA GLU A 21 16.73 40.96 8.26
C GLU A 21 16.43 40.06 7.05
N LEU A 22 16.97 40.38 5.86
CA LEU A 22 16.83 39.56 4.65
C LEU A 22 17.58 38.22 4.79
N ASP A 23 18.79 38.25 5.35
CA ASP A 23 19.60 37.05 5.61
C ASP A 23 18.95 36.14 6.66
N GLU A 24 18.33 36.72 7.70
CA GLU A 24 17.61 35.96 8.73
C GLU A 24 16.36 35.27 8.18
N VAL A 25 15.59 35.95 7.32
CA VAL A 25 14.40 35.38 6.67
C VAL A 25 14.79 34.27 5.70
N GLU A 26 15.86 34.45 4.93
CA GLU A 26 16.35 33.43 4.00
C GLU A 26 16.83 32.17 4.74
N GLU A 27 17.53 32.35 5.86
CA GLU A 27 18.00 31.24 6.69
C GLU A 27 16.83 30.49 7.36
N GLN A 28 15.80 31.22 7.80
CA GLN A 28 14.56 30.63 8.31
C GLN A 28 13.85 29.79 7.23
N LEU A 29 13.79 30.32 6.00
CA LEU A 29 13.16 29.64 4.87
C LEU A 29 13.90 28.36 4.51
N ARG A 30 15.24 28.39 4.50
CA ARG A 30 16.10 27.22 4.23
C ARG A 30 15.88 26.12 5.27
N LYS A 31 15.81 26.46 6.56
CA LYS A 31 15.51 25.48 7.62
C LYS A 31 14.14 24.84 7.45
N THR A 32 13.13 25.67 7.16
CA THR A 32 11.76 25.20 6.92
C THR A 32 11.69 24.26 5.70
N LEU A 33 12.41 24.58 4.62
CA LEU A 33 12.49 23.73 3.43
C LEU A 33 13.17 22.39 3.72
N ILE A 34 14.26 22.38 4.49
CA ILE A 34 14.95 21.15 4.89
C ILE A 34 14.04 20.25 5.74
N GLU A 35 13.30 20.82 6.69
CA GLU A 35 12.33 20.08 7.50
C GLU A 35 11.18 19.53 6.64
N TYR A 36 10.67 20.33 5.70
CA TYR A 36 9.63 19.91 4.77
C TYR A 36 10.10 18.79 3.84
N GLU A 37 11.30 18.88 3.27
CA GLU A 37 11.90 17.83 2.44
C GLU A 37 12.15 16.53 3.23
N LYS A 38 12.57 16.65 4.50
CA LYS A 38 12.75 15.51 5.39
C LYS A 38 11.42 14.82 5.67
N SER A 39 10.39 15.60 6.02
CA SER A 39 9.01 15.12 6.19
C SER A 39 8.50 14.40 4.94
N LEU A 40 8.67 15.01 3.76
CA LEU A 40 8.31 14.42 2.47
C LEU A 40 9.05 13.10 2.21
N LYS A 41 10.35 13.04 2.50
CA LYS A 41 11.12 11.79 2.35
C LYS A 41 10.66 10.70 3.31
N GLU A 42 10.39 11.06 4.56
CA GLU A 42 9.86 10.13 5.56
C GLU A 42 8.45 9.64 5.16
N GLU A 43 7.60 10.53 4.67
CA GLU A 43 6.28 10.21 4.15
C GLU A 43 6.35 9.37 2.87
N MET A 44 7.26 9.65 1.95
CA MET A 44 7.50 8.84 0.74
C MET A 44 8.08 7.47 1.08
N MET A 45 8.93 7.37 2.11
CA MET A 45 9.45 6.11 2.62
C MET A 45 8.38 5.33 3.39
N ALA A 46 7.46 6.01 4.08
CA ALA A 46 6.32 5.40 4.75
C ALA A 46 5.21 5.00 3.76
N ASN A 47 5.02 5.77 2.69
CA ASN A 47 4.15 5.48 1.55
C ASN A 47 4.86 4.62 0.49
N ALA A 48 6.02 4.06 0.81
CA ALA A 48 6.78 3.21 -0.09
C ALA A 48 5.95 2.00 -0.53
N THR A 49 5.57 2.05 -1.81
CA THR A 49 5.17 0.94 -2.67
C THR A 49 3.98 0.13 -2.18
N LYS A 50 2.80 0.75 -2.22
CA LYS A 50 1.53 0.01 -2.28
C LYS A 50 1.24 -0.36 -3.72
N PHE A 51 0.77 -1.58 -3.94
CA PHE A 51 0.23 -2.03 -5.20
C PHE A 51 -1.29 -1.93 -5.14
N THR A 52 -1.86 -1.23 -6.12
CA THR A 52 -3.30 -1.30 -6.40
C THR A 52 -3.51 -2.38 -7.44
N VAL A 53 -4.27 -3.40 -7.09
CA VAL A 53 -4.59 -4.53 -7.96
C VAL A 53 -6.05 -4.44 -8.34
N HIS A 54 -6.32 -4.42 -9.64
CA HIS A 54 -7.66 -4.51 -10.19
C HIS A 54 -7.71 -5.65 -11.19
N VAL A 55 -8.51 -6.67 -10.91
CA VAL A 55 -8.71 -7.82 -11.79
C VAL A 55 -10.19 -7.97 -12.05
N SER A 56 -10.55 -8.11 -13.32
CA SER A 56 -11.91 -8.41 -13.74
C SER A 56 -11.85 -9.59 -14.69
N SER A 57 -12.64 -10.62 -14.41
CA SER A 57 -12.82 -11.76 -15.29
C SER A 57 -14.31 -11.96 -15.57
N GLN A 58 -14.60 -12.43 -16.77
CA GLN A 58 -15.93 -12.81 -17.20
C GLN A 58 -15.81 -14.03 -18.11
N PHE A 59 -16.76 -14.95 -17.99
CA PHE A 59 -16.87 -16.12 -18.84
C PHE A 59 -18.34 -16.42 -19.15
N ASN A 60 -18.57 -17.16 -20.23
CA ASN A 60 -19.88 -17.65 -20.61
C ASN A 60 -19.79 -19.15 -20.87
N SER A 61 -20.42 -19.97 -20.03
CA SER A 61 -20.42 -21.43 -20.12
C SER A 61 -21.82 -21.99 -19.86
N GLY A 62 -22.80 -21.55 -20.66
CA GLY A 62 -24.23 -21.84 -20.45
C GLY A 62 -24.90 -20.91 -19.44
N PHE A 63 -24.11 -20.18 -18.65
CA PHE A 63 -24.48 -19.04 -17.83
C PHE A 63 -23.39 -17.99 -17.92
N ASN A 64 -23.72 -16.72 -17.65
CA ASN A 64 -22.74 -15.63 -17.63
C ASN A 64 -22.19 -15.46 -16.22
N GLY A 65 -20.89 -15.62 -16.02
CA GLY A 65 -20.27 -15.55 -14.70
C GLY A 65 -18.97 -14.76 -14.72
N GLY A 66 -18.46 -14.42 -13.54
CA GLY A 66 -17.23 -13.66 -13.44
C GLY A 66 -16.83 -13.30 -12.02
N SER A 67 -15.70 -12.62 -11.93
CA SER A 67 -15.14 -12.12 -10.67
C SER A 67 -14.53 -10.74 -10.86
N ARG A 68 -14.64 -9.90 -9.84
CA ARG A 68 -14.00 -8.59 -9.75
C ARG A 68 -13.26 -8.47 -8.43
N ILE A 69 -12.01 -8.10 -8.49
CA ILE A 69 -11.14 -7.93 -7.32
C ILE A 69 -10.53 -6.54 -7.39
N THR A 70 -10.68 -5.79 -6.30
CA THR A 70 -9.93 -4.55 -6.05
C THR A 70 -9.18 -4.72 -4.74
N ALA A 71 -7.86 -4.61 -4.76
CA ALA A 71 -7.04 -4.77 -3.57
C ALA A 71 -5.93 -3.73 -3.46
N TRP A 72 -5.59 -3.39 -2.22
CA TRP A 72 -4.40 -2.64 -1.83
C TRP A 72 -3.47 -3.57 -1.09
N VAL A 73 -2.25 -3.70 -1.59
CA VAL A 73 -1.26 -4.65 -1.09
C VAL A 73 0.04 -3.91 -0.81
N ASP A 74 0.69 -4.19 0.32
CA ASP A 74 1.99 -3.61 0.62
C ASP A 74 3.14 -4.37 -0.07
N ARG A 75 4.36 -3.86 0.07
CA ARG A 75 5.58 -4.47 -0.50
C ARG A 75 5.94 -5.84 0.05
N ASN A 76 5.34 -6.25 1.17
CA ASN A 76 5.54 -7.54 1.82
C ASN A 76 4.40 -8.51 1.50
N PHE A 77 3.55 -8.19 0.52
CA PHE A 77 2.36 -8.95 0.14
C PHE A 77 1.26 -8.99 1.20
N HIS A 78 1.30 -8.13 2.23
CA HIS A 78 0.15 -8.03 3.13
C HIS A 78 -1.01 -7.36 2.40
N THR A 79 -2.17 -8.02 2.44
CA THR A 79 -3.43 -7.40 2.04
C THR A 79 -3.76 -6.31 3.06
N LEU A 80 -3.81 -5.05 2.63
CA LEU A 80 -4.28 -3.94 3.46
C LEU A 80 -5.80 -3.82 3.38
N GLU A 81 -6.32 -3.95 2.16
CA GLU A 81 -7.75 -3.93 1.86
C GLU A 81 -8.00 -4.74 0.59
N GLU A 82 -9.09 -5.51 0.55
CA GLU A 82 -9.54 -6.22 -0.63
C GLU A 82 -11.07 -6.26 -0.65
N LYS A 83 -11.64 -5.99 -1.83
CA LYS A 83 -13.02 -6.33 -2.17
C LYS A 83 -13.00 -7.31 -3.34
N ARG A 84 -13.52 -8.51 -3.12
CA ARG A 84 -13.73 -9.54 -4.15
C ARG A 84 -15.23 -9.75 -4.31
N THR A 85 -15.71 -9.66 -5.53
CA THR A 85 -17.10 -9.90 -5.89
C THR A 85 -17.14 -10.98 -6.97
N GLU A 86 -17.86 -12.06 -6.70
CA GLU A 86 -18.12 -13.14 -7.65
C GLU A 86 -19.58 -13.15 -8.01
N TYR A 87 -19.88 -13.31 -9.29
CA TYR A 87 -21.24 -13.34 -9.78
C TYR A 87 -21.46 -14.46 -10.79
N PHE A 88 -22.69 -14.95 -10.81
CA PHE A 88 -23.21 -15.69 -11.94
C PHE A 88 -24.65 -15.25 -12.21
N GLN A 89 -24.99 -15.20 -13.48
CA GLN A 89 -26.29 -14.81 -13.98
C GLN A 89 -26.92 -16.03 -14.65
N ASP A 90 -28.06 -16.44 -14.09
CA ASP A 90 -28.83 -17.59 -14.55
C ASP A 90 -30.29 -17.15 -14.74
N GLU A 91 -30.85 -17.42 -15.92
CA GLU A 91 -32.23 -17.04 -16.29
C GLU A 91 -32.59 -15.56 -16.00
N GLY A 92 -31.62 -14.65 -16.11
CA GLY A 92 -31.80 -13.21 -15.85
C GLY A 92 -31.67 -12.81 -14.38
N ILE A 93 -31.53 -13.76 -13.46
CA ILE A 93 -31.28 -13.52 -12.03
C ILE A 93 -29.77 -13.47 -11.79
N ILE A 94 -29.29 -12.42 -11.13
CA ILE A 94 -27.89 -12.27 -10.75
C ILE A 94 -27.70 -12.73 -9.31
N ASN A 95 -26.88 -13.76 -9.13
CA ASN A 95 -26.42 -14.23 -7.84
C ASN A 95 -25.01 -13.71 -7.60
N GLU A 96 -24.83 -12.94 -6.53
CA GLU A 96 -23.57 -12.31 -6.18
C GLU A 96 -23.12 -12.76 -4.79
N LYS A 97 -21.82 -13.03 -4.64
CA LYS A 97 -21.13 -13.10 -3.36
C LYS A 97 -20.05 -12.03 -3.33
N THR A 98 -20.01 -11.28 -2.24
CA THR A 98 -19.01 -10.23 -2.03
C THR A 98 -18.26 -10.49 -0.72
N LEU A 99 -16.94 -10.54 -0.83
CA LEU A 99 -16.00 -10.61 0.27
C LEU A 99 -15.29 -9.27 0.41
N TYR A 100 -15.25 -8.75 1.62
CA TYR A 100 -14.42 -7.63 2.01
C TYR A 100 -13.43 -8.09 3.06
N VAL A 101 -12.15 -7.78 2.86
CA VAL A 101 -11.06 -8.01 3.82
C VAL A 101 -10.35 -6.70 4.06
N GLY A 102 -10.16 -6.30 5.32
CA GLY A 102 -9.44 -5.08 5.66
C GLY A 102 -8.58 -5.27 6.90
N LEU A 103 -7.32 -4.83 6.82
CA LEU A 103 -6.43 -4.79 7.97
C LEU A 103 -6.85 -3.63 8.88
N GLN A 104 -7.34 -3.96 10.07
CA GLN A 104 -7.74 -2.99 11.09
C GLN A 104 -6.87 -3.18 12.32
N HIS A 105 -5.84 -2.34 12.47
CA HIS A 105 -4.85 -2.50 13.54
C HIS A 105 -4.31 -3.96 13.55
N ARG A 106 -4.23 -4.62 14.72
CA ARG A 106 -3.69 -5.98 14.89
C ARG A 106 -4.68 -7.11 14.52
N LYS A 107 -5.62 -6.87 13.61
CA LYS A 107 -6.60 -7.87 13.16
C LYS A 107 -7.06 -7.63 11.73
N TYR A 108 -7.45 -8.70 11.05
CA TYR A 108 -8.20 -8.65 9.81
C TYR A 108 -9.69 -8.63 10.10
N TYR A 109 -10.39 -7.64 9.57
CA TYR A 109 -11.85 -7.64 9.46
C TYR A 109 -12.25 -8.28 8.15
N VAL A 110 -13.14 -9.26 8.22
CA VAL A 110 -13.66 -9.98 7.05
C VAL A 110 -15.18 -9.90 7.06
N ARG A 111 -15.77 -9.45 5.96
CA ARG A 111 -17.23 -9.41 5.75
C ARG A 111 -17.59 -10.17 4.49
N HIS A 112 -18.51 -11.12 4.60
CA HIS A 112 -19.06 -11.86 3.47
C HIS A 112 -20.55 -11.52 3.33
N CYS A 113 -20.95 -11.13 2.13
CA CYS A 113 -22.34 -10.91 1.75
C CYS A 113 -22.72 -11.85 0.59
N SER A 114 -23.95 -12.38 0.59
CA SER A 114 -24.51 -13.11 -0.55
C SER A 114 -25.92 -12.63 -0.86
N SER A 115 -26.20 -12.34 -2.14
CA SER A 115 -27.55 -11.95 -2.56
C SER A 115 -28.54 -13.12 -2.52
N LYS A 116 -28.06 -14.34 -2.77
CA LYS A 116 -28.89 -15.56 -2.82
C LYS A 116 -29.17 -16.15 -1.43
N GLU A 117 -28.16 -16.17 -0.57
CA GLU A 117 -28.25 -16.76 0.77
C GLU A 117 -28.73 -15.73 1.82
N GLU A 118 -28.88 -14.46 1.43
CA GLU A 118 -29.22 -13.33 2.30
C GLU A 118 -28.32 -13.22 3.55
N THR A 119 -27.05 -13.59 3.42
CA THR A 119 -26.08 -13.59 4.53
C THR A 119 -25.31 -12.28 4.61
N ASP A 120 -25.05 -11.79 5.82
CA ASP A 120 -24.03 -10.76 6.15
C ASP A 120 -23.19 -11.28 7.33
N ASN A 121 -22.17 -12.08 7.01
CA ASN A 121 -21.29 -12.68 8.01
C ASN A 121 -20.07 -11.81 8.24
N ARG A 122 -19.74 -11.55 9.51
CA ARG A 122 -18.58 -10.73 9.90
C ARG A 122 -17.67 -11.50 10.82
N ARG A 123 -16.38 -11.46 10.54
CA ARG A 123 -15.35 -12.17 11.30
C ARG A 123 -14.16 -11.27 11.55
N TYR A 124 -13.45 -11.58 12.63
CA TYR A 124 -12.22 -10.92 13.00
C TYR A 124 -11.16 -11.97 13.23
N TYR A 125 -10.07 -11.90 12.46
CA TYR A 125 -8.93 -12.78 12.63
C TYR A 125 -7.76 -12.00 13.22
N ASN A 126 -7.14 -12.55 14.26
CA ASN A 126 -5.96 -11.94 14.87
C ASN A 126 -4.79 -11.97 13.87
N LEU A 127 -4.06 -10.87 13.75
CA LEU A 127 -2.91 -10.78 12.86
C LEU A 127 -1.85 -11.87 13.14
N ALA A 128 -1.68 -12.28 14.40
CA ALA A 128 -0.76 -13.37 14.75
C ALA A 128 -1.16 -14.73 14.15
N LYS A 129 -2.45 -14.96 13.88
CA LYS A 129 -2.95 -16.16 13.19
C LYS A 129 -2.97 -16.01 11.67
N CYS A 130 -2.81 -14.79 11.16
CA CYS A 130 -2.91 -14.42 9.75
C CYS A 130 -1.59 -13.86 9.23
N GLN A 131 -0.46 -14.22 9.85
CA GLN A 131 0.86 -13.74 9.43
C GLN A 131 1.18 -14.15 7.97
N ASP A 132 0.67 -15.32 7.55
CA ASP A 132 0.86 -15.88 6.21
C ASP A 132 -0.37 -15.65 5.33
N LEU A 133 -1.28 -14.74 5.71
CA LEU A 133 -2.50 -14.46 4.94
C LEU A 133 -2.20 -13.61 3.72
N VAL A 134 -2.47 -14.18 2.54
CA VAL A 134 -2.37 -13.53 1.24
C VAL A 134 -3.73 -13.68 0.54
N CYS A 135 -4.49 -12.58 0.44
CA CYS A 135 -5.73 -12.57 -0.33
C CYS A 135 -5.44 -12.51 -1.84
N GLU A 136 -6.45 -12.67 -2.69
CA GLU A 136 -6.20 -12.93 -4.11
C GLU A 136 -5.50 -11.79 -4.82
N GLY A 137 -5.78 -10.53 -4.46
CA GLY A 137 -5.07 -9.39 -5.02
C GLY A 137 -3.56 -9.47 -4.75
N ALA A 138 -3.16 -9.85 -3.53
CA ALA A 138 -1.77 -10.05 -3.18
C ALA A 138 -1.19 -11.31 -3.86
N ASN A 139 -2.00 -12.35 -4.01
CA ASN A 139 -1.63 -13.59 -4.69
C ASN A 139 -1.25 -13.35 -6.16
N PHE A 140 -1.98 -12.47 -6.88
CA PHE A 140 -1.61 -12.09 -8.25
C PHE A 140 -0.21 -11.48 -8.34
N ILE A 141 0.15 -10.61 -7.38
CA ILE A 141 1.49 -9.99 -7.36
C ILE A 141 2.54 -11.07 -7.02
N LEU A 142 2.25 -11.94 -6.06
CA LEU A 142 3.14 -13.03 -5.66
C LEU A 142 3.43 -13.96 -6.85
N MET A 143 2.39 -14.45 -7.54
CA MET A 143 2.55 -15.34 -8.68
C MET A 143 3.37 -14.70 -9.81
N ARG A 144 3.15 -13.39 -10.07
CA ARG A 144 3.96 -12.63 -11.04
C ARG A 144 5.42 -12.51 -10.59
N TYR A 145 5.66 -12.27 -9.31
CA TYR A 145 7.01 -12.17 -8.75
C TYR A 145 7.76 -13.51 -8.90
N LEU A 146 7.13 -14.62 -8.54
CA LEU A 146 7.71 -15.97 -8.65
C LEU A 146 8.07 -16.33 -10.09
N ALA A 147 7.21 -15.97 -11.05
CA ALA A 147 7.49 -16.18 -12.47
C ALA A 147 8.70 -15.37 -12.97
N ILE A 148 8.81 -14.10 -12.56
CA ILE A 148 9.93 -13.22 -12.95
C ILE A 148 11.25 -13.71 -12.35
N THR A 149 11.24 -14.12 -11.08
CA THR A 149 12.43 -14.60 -10.39
C THR A 149 12.79 -16.04 -10.74
N ARG A 150 11.95 -16.73 -11.54
CA ARG A 150 12.06 -18.16 -11.84
C ARG A 150 12.21 -18.98 -10.57
N TYR A 151 11.41 -18.65 -9.56
CA TYR A 151 11.43 -19.36 -8.30
C TYR A 151 11.08 -20.83 -8.52
N GLU A 152 11.90 -21.71 -7.97
CA GLU A 152 11.68 -23.15 -7.93
C GLU A 152 11.63 -23.60 -6.47
N GLY A 153 10.58 -24.35 -6.12
CA GLY A 153 10.39 -24.79 -4.75
C GLY A 153 8.92 -24.83 -4.34
N GLN A 154 8.71 -24.96 -3.04
CA GLN A 154 7.39 -25.08 -2.43
C GLN A 154 7.28 -24.21 -1.18
N PHE A 155 6.10 -23.66 -0.96
CA PHE A 155 5.78 -22.89 0.24
C PHE A 155 4.28 -22.96 0.53
N GLU A 156 3.91 -22.66 1.77
CA GLU A 156 2.52 -22.64 2.23
C GLU A 156 2.14 -21.22 2.61
N LEU A 157 0.94 -20.80 2.23
CA LEU A 157 0.33 -19.55 2.66
C LEU A 157 -1.12 -19.80 3.08
N SER A 158 -1.74 -18.82 3.72
CA SER A 158 -3.18 -18.82 3.95
C SER A 158 -3.88 -17.85 3.00
N THR A 159 -5.14 -18.13 2.65
CA THR A 159 -6.00 -17.23 1.90
C THR A 159 -7.41 -17.20 2.49
N THR A 160 -8.29 -16.36 1.94
CA THR A 160 -9.69 -16.28 2.34
C THR A 160 -10.59 -16.72 1.19
N TYR A 161 -11.46 -17.69 1.42
CA TYR A 161 -12.50 -18.05 0.47
C TYR A 161 -13.56 -16.97 0.36
N ILE A 162 -14.36 -17.00 -0.73
CA ILE A 162 -15.43 -16.02 -0.96
C ILE A 162 -16.44 -15.95 0.19
N ASN A 163 -16.64 -17.05 0.92
CA ASN A 163 -17.51 -17.13 2.10
C ASN A 163 -16.88 -16.58 3.39
N GLY A 164 -15.63 -16.11 3.33
CA GLY A 164 -14.87 -15.55 4.45
C GLY A 164 -14.12 -16.56 5.32
N ASP A 165 -14.14 -17.85 4.98
CA ASP A 165 -13.37 -18.88 5.69
C ASP A 165 -11.88 -18.78 5.32
N LEU A 166 -11.00 -19.04 6.29
CA LEU A 166 -9.57 -19.16 6.03
C LEU A 166 -9.26 -20.53 5.44
N CYS A 167 -8.39 -20.55 4.44
CA CYS A 167 -7.86 -21.76 3.83
C CYS A 167 -6.34 -21.71 3.76
N ARG A 168 -5.70 -22.87 3.74
CA ARG A 168 -4.27 -23.02 3.47
C ARG A 168 -4.06 -23.41 2.01
N ASN A 169 -3.15 -22.70 1.36
CA ASN A 169 -2.73 -22.97 -0.01
C ASN A 169 -1.29 -23.49 -0.01
N HIS A 170 -1.08 -24.62 -0.69
CA HIS A 170 0.25 -25.17 -0.95
C HIS A 170 0.64 -24.82 -2.39
N TYR A 171 1.71 -24.05 -2.54
CA TYR A 171 2.26 -23.69 -3.85
C TYR A 171 3.45 -24.58 -4.16
N VAL A 172 3.46 -25.12 -5.38
CA VAL A 172 4.59 -25.87 -5.94
C VAL A 172 4.94 -25.20 -7.26
N SER A 173 6.16 -24.68 -7.34
CA SER A 173 6.71 -24.03 -8.54
C SER A 173 7.83 -24.88 -9.09
N THR A 174 7.64 -25.40 -10.30
CA THR A 174 8.63 -26.17 -11.05
C THR A 174 8.98 -25.43 -12.33
N PHE A 175 10.26 -25.39 -12.67
CA PHE A 175 10.70 -24.84 -13.94
C PHE A 175 10.72 -25.95 -15.01
N GLU A 176 9.80 -25.90 -15.97
CA GLU A 176 9.87 -26.72 -17.18
C GLU A 176 10.38 -25.86 -18.34
N ALA A 177 11.50 -26.26 -18.94
CA ALA A 177 11.99 -25.64 -20.16
C ALA A 177 11.11 -26.10 -21.34
N PHE A 178 10.42 -25.15 -21.98
CA PHE A 178 9.68 -25.36 -23.23
C PHE A 178 10.63 -25.49 -24.42
#